data_AF-A0A258JGU6-F1
#
_entry.id   AF-A0A258JGU6-F1
#
_cell.length_a   1.000
_cell.length_b   1.000
_cell.length_c   1.000
_cell.angle_alpha   90.00
_cell.angle_beta   90.00
_cell.angle_gamma   90.00
#
_symmetry.space_group_name_H-M   'P 1'
#
loop_
_entity.id
_entity.type
_entity.pdbx_description
1 polymer ?
#
loop_
_entity_poly.entity_id
_entity_poly.type
_entity_poly.pdbx_seq_one_letter_code
_entity_poly.pdbx_strand_id
1 'polypeptide(L)'
;MSSSLEFADYAVFIVYFLVVSIYGYIIYRKREKNEHDAKAYFLAEGTLTWWAIGASLIASNISAEQFIGMSGEGFFLGIAVAAYEWVAAIALIIVAVWFIPVYLKNKIYTMPQFLKTRYNDSTALIMAVFWLFLYVFVNLTSILYL
;
A
#
# COMPACT_ATOMS: atom_id res chain seq x y z
N MET A 1 -10.09 -35.14 8.32
CA MET A 1 -9.05 -34.11 8.52
C MET A 1 -9.35 -33.44 9.84
N SER A 2 -8.54 -33.69 10.87
CA SER A 2 -8.67 -33.03 12.17
C SER A 2 -8.23 -31.57 12.02
N SER A 3 -9.18 -30.69 11.71
CA SER A 3 -8.97 -29.26 11.55
C SER A 3 -8.85 -28.57 12.92
N SER A 4 -7.82 -28.89 13.68
CA SER A 4 -7.47 -28.20 14.93
C SER A 4 -6.03 -27.70 14.81
N LEU A 5 -5.86 -26.39 14.93
CA LEU A 5 -4.55 -25.74 14.97
C LEU A 5 -3.70 -26.38 16.08
N GLU A 6 -2.45 -26.72 15.75
CA GLU A 6 -1.54 -27.30 16.72
C GLU A 6 -1.05 -26.22 17.69
N PHE A 7 -0.62 -26.62 18.90
CA PHE A 7 -0.07 -25.68 19.87
C PHE A 7 1.12 -24.87 19.30
N ALA A 8 1.88 -25.47 18.38
CA ALA A 8 2.96 -24.81 17.67
C ALA A 8 2.47 -23.64 16.79
N ASP A 9 1.32 -23.78 16.11
CA ASP A 9 0.76 -22.73 15.25
C ASP A 9 0.37 -21.49 16.06
N TYR A 10 -0.28 -21.70 17.21
CA TYR A 10 -0.61 -20.62 18.14
C TYR A 10 0.64 -19.94 18.70
N ALA A 11 1.68 -20.70 19.03
CA ALA A 11 2.94 -20.14 19.51
C ALA A 11 3.61 -19.25 18.44
N VAL A 12 3.66 -19.70 17.19
CA VAL A 12 4.21 -18.90 16.07
C VAL A 12 3.38 -17.63 15.85
N PHE A 13 2.06 -17.73 15.88
CA PHE A 13 1.16 -16.58 15.72
C PHE A 13 1.38 -15.51 16.81
N ILE A 14 1.44 -15.93 18.09
CA ILE A 14 1.65 -15.01 19.21
C ILE A 14 3.04 -14.37 19.14
N VAL A 15 4.08 -15.13 18.81
CA VAL A 15 5.44 -14.60 18.66
C VAL A 15 5.51 -13.58 17.53
N TYR A 16 4.91 -13.87 16.37
CA TYR A 16 4.83 -12.93 15.26
C TYR A 16 4.13 -11.62 15.68
N PHE A 17 2.96 -11.73 16.32
CA PHE A 17 2.20 -10.57 16.78
C PHE A 17 3.00 -9.72 17.78
N LEU A 18 3.70 -10.37 18.72
CA LEU A 18 4.55 -9.69 19.69
C LEU A 18 5.73 -8.99 19.02
N VAL A 19 6.42 -9.63 18.08
CA VAL A 19 7.57 -9.04 17.38
C VAL A 19 7.15 -7.79 16.61
N VAL A 20 6.07 -7.87 15.83
CA VAL A 20 5.54 -6.73 15.07
C VAL A 20 5.09 -5.60 16.00
N SER A 21 4.35 -5.93 17.07
CA SER A 21 3.86 -4.94 18.04
C SER A 21 5.00 -4.27 18.81
N ILE A 22 5.99 -5.04 19.27
CA ILE A 22 7.16 -4.53 19.99
C ILE A 22 8.02 -3.68 19.05
N TYR A 23 8.25 -4.12 17.82
CA TYR A 23 9.01 -3.35 16.84
C TYR A 23 8.32 -2.00 16.53
N GLY A 24 6.99 -2.03 16.31
CA GLY A 24 6.19 -0.82 16.14
C GLY A 24 6.27 0.11 17.35
N TYR A 25 6.16 -0.45 18.57
CA TYR A 25 6.25 0.31 19.82
C TYR A 25 7.66 0.91 20.05
N ILE A 26 8.72 0.17 19.77
CA ILE A 26 10.11 0.65 19.86
C ILE A 26 10.34 1.81 18.89
N ILE A 27 9.87 1.69 17.64
CA ILE A 27 9.98 2.79 16.66
C ILE A 27 9.17 4.00 17.12
N TYR A 28 7.93 3.80 17.55
CA TYR A 28 7.07 4.87 18.06
C TYR A 28 7.76 5.63 19.21
N ARG A 29 8.28 4.92 20.20
CA ARG A 29 8.96 5.50 21.36
C ARG A 29 10.31 6.13 21.02
N LYS A 30 11.03 5.59 20.02
CA LYS A 30 12.27 6.20 19.50
C LYS A 30 11.98 7.50 18.74
N ARG A 31 10.80 7.61 18.12
CA ARG A 31 10.32 8.84 17.47
C ARG A 31 9.84 9.88 18.46
N GLU A 32 9.21 9.48 19.56
CA GLU A 32 8.79 10.40 20.64
C GLU A 32 9.99 11.09 21.33
N LYS A 33 11.15 10.42 21.39
CA LYS A 33 12.41 11.01 21.90
C LYS A 33 13.14 11.93 20.92
N ASN A 34 12.83 11.82 19.62
CA ASN A 34 13.39 12.68 18.57
C ASN A 34 12.30 13.64 18.10
N GLU A 35 11.96 14.59 18.95
CA GLU A 35 11.06 15.69 18.65
C GLU A 35 11.42 16.39 17.32
N HIS A 36 10.39 16.58 16.49
CA HIS A 36 10.26 17.71 15.55
C HIS A 36 11.14 17.83 14.32
N ASP A 37 11.87 16.82 13.86
CA ASP A 37 12.54 16.96 12.56
C ASP A 37 11.66 16.47 11.42
N ALA A 38 10.66 17.29 11.05
CA ALA A 38 10.02 17.19 9.72
C ALA A 38 11.08 17.13 8.62
N LYS A 39 12.24 17.78 8.85
CA LYS A 39 13.44 17.66 8.04
C LYS A 39 13.98 16.24 7.90
N ALA A 40 13.92 15.35 8.89
CA ALA A 40 14.36 13.96 8.72
C ALA A 40 13.44 13.16 7.78
N TYR A 41 12.15 13.53 7.71
CA TYR A 41 11.20 13.00 6.73
C TYR A 41 11.52 13.51 5.31
N PHE A 42 11.88 14.80 5.20
CA PHE A 42 12.32 15.44 3.96
C PHE A 42 13.76 15.07 3.55
N LEU A 43 14.66 14.68 4.47
CA LEU A 43 16.05 14.28 4.15
C LEU A 43 16.12 12.86 3.56
N ALA A 44 15.05 12.08 3.73
CA ALA A 44 14.83 10.86 2.97
C ALA A 44 14.28 11.13 1.55
N GLU A 45 13.75 12.33 1.27
CA GLU A 45 13.43 12.77 -0.11
C GLU A 45 14.74 13.02 -0.88
N GLY A 46 15.34 11.94 -1.36
CA GLY A 46 16.50 12.00 -2.26
C GLY A 46 17.57 10.93 -2.01
N THR A 47 17.54 10.23 -0.88
CA THR A 47 18.56 9.23 -0.52
C THR A 47 18.08 7.78 -0.68
N LEU A 48 16.80 7.59 -0.99
CA LEU A 48 16.24 6.27 -1.26
C LEU A 48 16.78 5.71 -2.59
N THR A 49 17.49 4.60 -2.51
CA THR A 49 17.99 3.87 -3.67
C THR A 49 16.85 3.35 -4.54
N TRP A 50 17.04 3.33 -5.86
CA TRP A 50 16.00 2.95 -6.84
C TRP A 50 15.32 1.60 -6.54
N TRP A 51 16.08 0.61 -6.06
CA TRP A 51 15.56 -0.72 -5.73
C TRP A 51 14.69 -0.70 -4.47
N ALA A 52 14.99 0.17 -3.51
CA ALA A 52 14.18 0.34 -2.30
C ALA A 52 12.84 1.01 -2.62
N ILE A 53 12.84 1.98 -3.54
CA ILE A 53 11.61 2.61 -4.05
C ILE A 53 10.76 1.56 -4.77
N GLY A 54 11.36 0.78 -5.68
CA GLY A 54 10.65 -0.30 -6.39
C GLY A 54 10.06 -1.34 -5.44
N ALA A 55 10.84 -1.84 -4.48
CA ALA A 55 10.36 -2.80 -3.49
C ALA A 55 9.23 -2.23 -2.63
N SER A 56 9.31 -0.96 -2.22
CA SER A 56 8.24 -0.29 -1.46
C SER A 56 6.96 -0.16 -2.28
N LEU A 57 7.06 0.14 -3.58
CA LEU A 57 5.87 0.26 -4.45
C LEU A 57 5.15 -1.08 -4.60
N ILE A 58 5.89 -2.17 -4.84
CA ILE A 58 5.32 -3.52 -4.91
C ILE A 58 4.76 -3.93 -3.54
N ALA A 59 5.52 -3.74 -2.46
CA ALA A 59 5.06 -4.08 -1.11
C ALA A 59 3.80 -3.30 -0.69
N SER A 60 3.60 -2.09 -1.19
CA SER A 60 2.39 -1.29 -0.92
C SER A 60 1.18 -1.75 -1.74
N ASN A 61 1.39 -2.51 -2.82
CA ASN A 61 0.32 -3.03 -3.67
C ASN A 61 -0.13 -4.45 -3.26
N ILE A 62 0.76 -5.23 -2.65
CA ILE A 62 0.45 -6.59 -2.18
C ILE A 62 -0.34 -6.56 -0.86
N SER A 63 -1.53 -7.15 -0.87
CA SER A 63 -2.42 -7.28 0.30
C SER A 63 -2.89 -8.73 0.49
N ALA A 64 -3.58 -9.01 1.60
CA ALA A 64 -4.16 -10.33 1.86
C ALA A 64 -5.17 -10.75 0.77
N GLU A 65 -5.90 -9.78 0.20
CA GLU A 65 -6.80 -9.97 -0.94
C GLU A 65 -6.05 -10.47 -2.17
N GLN A 66 -4.87 -9.90 -2.45
CA GLN A 66 -4.03 -10.35 -3.58
C GLN A 66 -3.57 -11.81 -3.39
N PHE A 67 -3.27 -12.22 -2.16
CA PHE A 67 -2.83 -13.59 -1.88
C PHE A 67 -3.97 -14.60 -1.94
N ILE A 68 -5.10 -14.35 -1.29
CA ILE A 68 -6.19 -15.33 -1.20
C ILE A 68 -7.11 -15.22 -2.44
N GLY A 69 -7.47 -14.00 -2.83
CA GLY A 69 -8.36 -13.71 -3.97
C GLY A 69 -7.77 -14.13 -5.30
N MET A 70 -6.57 -13.66 -5.66
CA MET A 70 -5.97 -14.04 -6.96
C MET A 70 -5.57 -15.52 -7.01
N SER A 71 -5.22 -16.15 -5.87
CA SER A 71 -5.00 -17.60 -5.85
C SER A 71 -6.30 -18.36 -6.11
N GLY A 72 -7.43 -17.87 -5.60
CA GLY A 72 -8.76 -18.39 -5.90
C GLY A 72 -9.11 -18.25 -7.38
N GLU A 73 -8.91 -17.07 -7.96
CA GLU A 73 -9.12 -16.88 -9.41
C GLU A 73 -8.16 -17.74 -10.25
N GLY A 74 -6.92 -17.90 -9.80
CA GLY A 74 -5.91 -18.75 -10.44
C GLY A 74 -6.30 -20.23 -10.45
N PHE A 75 -7.09 -20.71 -9.49
CA PHE A 75 -7.63 -22.07 -9.52
C PHE A 75 -8.63 -22.27 -10.67
N PHE A 76 -9.46 -21.26 -10.98
CA PHE A 76 -10.47 -21.35 -12.04
C PHE A 76 -9.93 -20.96 -13.42
N LEU A 77 -9.12 -19.90 -13.50
CA LEU A 77 -8.67 -19.28 -14.75
C LEU A 77 -7.19 -19.59 -15.08
N GLY A 78 -6.46 -20.21 -14.16
CA GLY A 78 -5.05 -20.55 -14.35
C GLY A 78 -4.15 -19.33 -14.51
N ILE A 79 -3.17 -19.43 -15.41
CA ILE A 79 -2.17 -18.37 -15.64
C ILE A 79 -2.76 -17.10 -16.26
N ALA A 80 -4.00 -17.13 -16.75
CA ALA A 80 -4.65 -15.99 -17.39
C ALA A 80 -4.81 -14.80 -16.42
N VAL A 81 -4.95 -15.05 -15.12
CA VAL A 81 -5.04 -14.01 -14.08
C VAL A 81 -3.77 -13.13 -14.06
N ALA A 82 -2.60 -13.71 -14.35
CA ALA A 82 -1.33 -12.98 -14.39
C ALA A 82 -1.27 -11.93 -15.51
N ALA A 83 -2.17 -12.00 -16.51
CA ALA A 83 -2.26 -10.96 -17.53
C ALA A 83 -2.60 -9.58 -16.93
N TYR A 84 -3.34 -9.53 -15.82
CA TYR A 84 -3.62 -8.29 -15.11
C TYR A 84 -2.34 -7.61 -14.63
N GLU A 85 -1.45 -8.37 -13.99
CA GLU A 85 -0.15 -7.90 -13.50
C GLU A 85 0.78 -7.47 -14.64
N TRP A 86 0.80 -8.19 -15.76
CA TRP A 86 1.63 -7.83 -16.91
C TRP A 86 1.19 -6.52 -17.56
N VAL A 87 -0.12 -6.30 -17.71
CA VAL A 87 -0.66 -5.04 -18.22
C VAL A 87 -0.40 -3.91 -17.22
N ALA A 88 -0.57 -4.16 -15.92
CA ALA A 88 -0.26 -3.19 -14.87
C ALA A 88 1.22 -2.77 -14.89
N ALA A 89 2.16 -3.70 -15.09
CA ALA A 89 3.58 -3.40 -15.21
C ALA A 89 3.89 -2.43 -16.37
N ILE A 90 3.27 -2.66 -17.54
CA ILE A 90 3.41 -1.77 -18.70
C ILE A 90 2.79 -0.39 -18.39
N ALA A 91 1.62 -0.35 -17.78
CA ALA A 91 0.96 0.89 -17.37
C ALA A 91 1.82 1.70 -16.39
N LEU A 92 2.48 1.04 -15.43
CA LEU A 92 3.40 1.68 -14.49
C LEU A 92 4.59 2.33 -15.19
N ILE A 93 5.15 1.71 -16.24
CA ILE A 93 6.23 2.32 -17.03
C ILE A 93 5.74 3.60 -17.71
N ILE A 94 4.53 3.59 -18.29
CA ILE A 94 3.93 4.77 -18.92
C ILE A 94 3.73 5.88 -17.89
N VAL A 95 3.18 5.56 -16.72
CA VAL A 95 2.99 6.51 -15.62
C VAL A 95 4.34 7.07 -15.15
N ALA A 96 5.35 6.22 -14.98
CA ALA A 96 6.69 6.63 -14.54
C ALA A 96 7.36 7.60 -15.51
N VAL A 97 7.22 7.39 -16.82
CA VAL A 97 7.88 8.23 -17.84
C VAL A 97 7.08 9.52 -18.12
N TRP A 98 5.75 9.47 -18.13
CA TRP A 98 4.93 10.58 -18.60
C TRP A 98 4.27 11.39 -17.47
N PHE A 99 3.78 10.73 -16.42
CA PHE A 99 2.99 11.37 -15.37
C PHE A 99 3.88 11.84 -14.20
N ILE A 100 4.84 11.02 -13.75
CA ILE A 100 5.72 11.37 -12.63
C ILE A 100 6.49 12.69 -12.86
N PRO A 101 7.07 12.98 -14.05
CA PRO A 101 7.76 14.25 -14.26
C PRO A 101 6.84 15.46 -14.12
N VAL A 102 5.58 15.33 -14.51
CA VAL A 102 4.57 16.39 -14.40
C VAL A 102 4.18 16.61 -12.93
N TYR A 103 4.02 15.55 -12.15
CA TYR A 103 3.67 15.66 -10.72
C TYR A 103 4.80 16.26 -9.91
N LEU A 104 6.05 15.82 -10.14
CA LEU A 104 7.22 16.36 -9.45
C LEU A 104 7.47 17.83 -9.83
N LYS A 105 7.33 18.22 -11.10
CA LYS A 105 7.50 19.61 -11.55
C LYS A 105 6.49 20.56 -10.91
N ASN A 106 5.26 20.12 -10.71
CA ASN A 106 4.19 20.92 -10.10
C ASN A 106 4.09 20.77 -8.57
N LYS A 107 5.00 20.01 -7.94
CA LYS A 107 4.99 19.72 -6.49
C LYS A 107 3.64 19.17 -6.00
N ILE A 108 3.09 18.24 -6.76
CA ILE A 108 1.83 17.57 -6.45
C ILE A 108 2.16 16.23 -5.80
N TYR A 109 1.69 16.03 -4.57
CA TYR A 109 2.03 14.87 -3.75
C TYR A 109 0.86 13.92 -3.53
N THR A 110 -0.38 14.38 -3.71
CA THR A 110 -1.58 13.56 -3.51
C THR A 110 -2.55 13.69 -4.69
N MET A 111 -3.34 12.65 -4.93
CA MET A 111 -4.31 12.65 -6.03
C MET A 111 -5.43 13.68 -5.86
N PRO A 112 -6.00 13.90 -4.66
CA PRO A 112 -6.94 15.00 -4.45
C PRO A 112 -6.32 16.38 -4.71
N GLN A 113 -5.05 16.59 -4.33
CA GLN A 113 -4.32 17.83 -4.61
C GLN A 113 -4.13 18.06 -6.12
N PHE A 114 -3.88 16.99 -6.90
CA PHE A 114 -3.83 17.07 -8.36
C PHE A 114 -5.16 17.60 -8.92
N LEU A 115 -6.28 17.00 -8.51
CA LEU A 115 -7.61 17.39 -8.98
C LEU A 115 -7.99 18.80 -8.53
N LYS A 116 -7.60 19.21 -7.32
CA LYS A 116 -7.77 20.57 -6.82
C LYS A 116 -7.08 21.59 -7.72
N THR A 117 -5.82 21.32 -8.07
CA THR A 117 -5.01 22.23 -8.90
C THR A 117 -5.50 22.27 -10.35
N ARG A 118 -6.03 21.16 -10.86
CA ARG A 118 -6.45 21.02 -12.26
C ARG A 118 -7.90 21.45 -12.53
N TYR A 119 -8.80 21.28 -11.56
CA TYR A 119 -10.24 21.50 -11.69
C TYR A 119 -10.75 22.49 -10.65
N ASN A 120 -11.14 22.01 -9.46
CA ASN A 120 -11.65 22.82 -8.36
C ASN A 120 -11.62 22.04 -7.03
N ASP A 121 -11.88 22.75 -5.93
CA ASP A 121 -11.94 22.18 -4.58
C ASP A 121 -13.06 21.15 -4.42
N SER A 122 -14.21 21.37 -5.07
CA SER A 122 -15.36 20.46 -5.00
C SER A 122 -15.07 19.08 -5.58
N THR A 123 -14.39 18.99 -6.73
CA THR A 123 -14.00 17.71 -7.35
C THR A 123 -12.97 16.97 -6.50
N ALA A 124 -12.04 17.69 -5.88
CA ALA A 124 -11.09 17.07 -4.95
C ALA A 124 -11.78 16.48 -3.72
N LEU A 125 -12.78 17.18 -3.17
CA LEU A 125 -13.58 16.70 -2.03
C LEU A 125 -14.41 15.48 -2.41
N ILE A 126 -15.10 15.52 -3.56
CA ILE A 126 -15.88 14.37 -4.06
C ILE A 126 -14.98 13.14 -4.20
N MET A 127 -13.80 13.30 -4.79
CA MET A 127 -12.83 12.22 -4.94
C MET A 127 -12.35 11.67 -3.60
N ALA A 128 -12.01 12.54 -2.64
CA ALA A 128 -11.55 12.12 -1.32
C ALA A 128 -12.63 11.36 -0.55
N VAL A 129 -13.87 11.86 -0.57
CA VAL A 129 -15.01 11.18 0.06
C VAL A 129 -15.27 9.85 -0.62
N PHE A 130 -15.30 9.81 -1.96
CA PHE A 130 -15.50 8.58 -2.71
C PHE A 130 -14.45 7.52 -2.37
N TRP A 131 -13.16 7.87 -2.37
CA TRP A 131 -12.10 6.94 -2.00
C TRP A 131 -12.19 6.46 -0.55
N LEU A 132 -12.56 7.34 0.38
CA LEU A 132 -12.74 6.97 1.77
C LEU A 132 -13.89 5.96 1.94
N PHE A 133 -15.02 6.19 1.26
CA PHE A 133 -16.13 5.23 1.23
C PHE A 133 -15.71 3.90 0.62
N LEU A 134 -15.02 3.92 -0.53
CA LEU A 134 -14.57 2.69 -1.20
C LEU A 134 -13.58 1.92 -0.32
N TYR A 135 -12.72 2.61 0.42
CA TYR A 135 -11.83 1.97 1.37
C TYR A 135 -12.58 1.30 2.53
N VAL A 136 -13.55 1.99 3.13
CA VAL A 136 -14.31 1.47 4.27
C VAL A 136 -15.26 0.33 3.87
N PHE A 137 -16.00 0.48 2.77
CA PHE A 137 -17.05 -0.47 2.41
C PHE A 137 -16.56 -1.63 1.54
N VAL A 138 -15.56 -1.40 0.69
CA VAL A 138 -15.05 -2.43 -0.23
C VAL A 138 -13.79 -3.05 0.32
N ASN A 139 -12.72 -2.26 0.51
CA ASN A 139 -11.41 -2.82 0.88
C ASN A 139 -11.44 -3.45 2.27
N LEU A 140 -11.96 -2.74 3.28
CA LEU A 140 -12.01 -3.27 4.65
C LEU A 140 -12.90 -4.53 4.74
N THR A 141 -14.05 -4.52 4.06
CA THR A 141 -14.96 -5.68 4.01
C THR A 141 -14.29 -6.86 3.29
N SER A 142 -13.64 -6.63 2.15
CA SER A 142 -12.91 -7.67 1.41
C SER A 142 -11.86 -8.33 2.32
N ILE A 143 -11.06 -7.53 3.03
CA ILE A 143 -10.04 -8.05 3.97
C ILE A 143 -10.64 -8.81 5.15
N LEU A 144 -11.83 -8.42 5.63
CA LEU A 144 -12.49 -9.07 6.77
C LEU A 144 -13.19 -10.40 6.42
N TYR A 145 -13.67 -10.53 5.18
CA TYR A 145 -14.48 -11.67 4.74
C TYR A 145 -13.73 -12.67 3.85
N LEU A 146 -12.52 -12.34 3.39
CA LEU A 146 -11.55 -13.30 2.86
C LEU A 146 -10.83 -14.05 3.99
#